data_AF-A0A2W4MV68-F1
#
_entry.id   AF-A0A2W4MV68-F1
#
_cell.length_a   1.000
_cell.length_b   1.000
_cell.length_c   1.000
_cell.angle_alpha   90.00
_cell.angle_beta   90.00
_cell.angle_gamma   90.00
#
_symmetry.space_group_name_H-M   'P 1'
#
loop_
_entity.id
_entity.type
_entity.pdbx_description
1 polymer ?
#
loop_
_entity_poly.entity_id
_entity_poly.type
_entity_poly.pdbx_seq_one_letter_code
_entity_poly.pdbx_strand_id
1 'polypeptide(L)'
;GDATEDRSPEQIARMQAEAQAREAAARELAALFGPDGRLDLGALRLASPRQRQQILHLLYRALAQGGVASVGYRNWTVAVSLPPEPELGRVEAPDGVLILPRFRLELRRGRDRRG
;
A
#
# COMPACT_ATOMS: atom_id res chain seq x y z
N GLY A 1 -2.34 36.51 -22.80
CA GLY A 1 -1.16 35.89 -22.20
C GLY A 1 -1.10 36.35 -20.78
N ASP A 2 -0.96 35.41 -19.84
CA ASP A 2 -0.46 35.76 -18.51
C ASP A 2 0.07 34.53 -17.79
N ALA A 3 1.22 34.73 -17.13
CA ALA A 3 1.91 33.91 -16.15
C ALA A 3 2.07 32.40 -16.40
N THR A 4 3.08 32.02 -17.20
CA THR A 4 3.88 30.85 -16.81
C THR A 4 4.74 31.34 -15.65
N GLU A 5 4.27 31.18 -14.41
CA GLU A 5 5.12 31.42 -13.24
C GLU A 5 6.36 30.53 -13.39
N ASP A 6 7.51 31.16 -13.66
CA ASP A 6 8.81 30.51 -13.63
C ASP A 6 9.02 30.01 -12.21
N ARG A 7 8.74 28.72 -12.00
CA ARG A 7 9.03 28.04 -10.75
C ARG A 7 10.51 28.25 -10.46
N SER A 8 10.83 28.74 -9.27
CA SER A 8 12.23 28.93 -8.89
C SER A 8 12.95 27.58 -8.96
N PRO A 9 14.26 27.55 -9.25
CA PRO A 9 15.06 26.33 -9.25
C PRO A 9 14.90 25.51 -7.95
N GLU A 10 14.68 26.18 -6.80
CA GLU A 10 14.39 25.55 -5.52
C GLU A 10 13.03 24.86 -5.47
N GLN A 11 11.99 25.46 -6.04
CA GLN A 11 10.66 24.84 -6.16
C GLN A 11 10.71 23.61 -7.07
N ILE A 12 11.47 23.68 -8.17
CA ILE A 12 11.67 22.53 -9.08
C ILE A 12 12.41 21.40 -8.35
N ALA A 13 13.49 21.72 -7.64
CA ALA A 13 14.26 20.74 -6.87
C ALA A 13 13.40 20.06 -5.79
N ARG A 14 12.58 20.83 -5.07
CA ARG A 14 11.64 20.29 -4.08
C ARG A 14 10.60 19.37 -4.70
N MET A 15 10.00 19.77 -5.81
CA MET A 15 9.02 18.94 -6.52
C MET A 15 9.64 17.62 -7.01
N GLN A 16 10.88 17.65 -7.50
CA GLN A 16 11.60 16.45 -7.92
C GLN A 16 11.90 15.53 -6.74
N ALA A 17 12.37 16.08 -5.61
CA ALA A 17 12.62 15.30 -4.39
C ALA A 17 11.32 14.64 -3.88
N GLU A 18 10.21 15.37 -3.85
CA GLU A 18 8.91 14.81 -3.48
C GLU A 18 8.46 13.71 -4.45
N ALA A 19 8.66 13.87 -5.75
CA ALA A 19 8.33 12.85 -6.74
C ALA A 19 9.15 11.57 -6.54
N GLN A 20 10.46 11.69 -6.28
CA GLN A 20 11.35 10.56 -6.00
C GLN A 20 10.96 9.84 -4.70
N ALA A 21 10.66 10.57 -3.64
CA ALA A 21 10.20 10.00 -2.37
C ALA A 21 8.88 9.23 -2.54
N ARG A 22 7.94 9.78 -3.32
CA ARG A 22 6.67 9.11 -3.64
C ARG A 22 6.89 7.83 -4.45
N GLU A 23 7.82 7.84 -5.40
CA GLU A 23 8.13 6.65 -6.19
C GLU A 23 8.84 5.57 -5.36
N ALA A 24 9.74 5.96 -4.46
CA ALA A 24 10.36 5.05 -3.50
C ALA A 24 9.30 4.38 -2.60
N ALA A 25 8.36 5.15 -2.06
CA ALA A 25 7.27 4.63 -1.25
C ALA A 25 6.34 3.67 -2.03
N ALA A 26 6.06 3.98 -3.30
CA ALA A 26 5.27 3.09 -4.16
C ALA A 26 6.00 1.76 -4.45
N ARG A 27 7.32 1.79 -4.65
CA ARG A 27 8.14 0.58 -4.80
C ARG A 27 8.18 -0.25 -3.52
N GLU A 28 8.38 0.40 -2.38
CA GLU A 28 8.36 -0.25 -1.05
C GLU A 28 7.01 -0.95 -0.82
N LEU A 29 5.91 -0.27 -1.13
CA LEU A 29 4.58 -0.85 -1.05
C LEU A 29 4.40 -2.05 -1.98
N ALA A 30 4.76 -1.95 -3.25
CA ALA A 30 4.64 -3.07 -4.18
C ALA A 30 5.45 -4.29 -3.73
N ALA A 31 6.64 -4.06 -3.16
CA ALA A 31 7.48 -5.13 -2.62
C ALA A 31 6.79 -5.90 -1.48
N LEU A 32 5.93 -5.26 -0.68
CA LEU A 32 5.15 -5.94 0.37
C LEU A 32 4.15 -6.95 -0.18
N PHE A 33 3.64 -6.74 -1.39
CA PHE A 33 2.62 -7.60 -2.02
C PHE A 33 3.23 -8.64 -2.98
N GLY A 34 4.55 -8.64 -3.15
CA GLY A 34 5.22 -9.54 -4.07
C GLY A 34 4.85 -9.30 -5.55
N PRO A 35 5.31 -10.19 -6.45
CA PRO A 35 5.13 -10.02 -7.90
C PRO A 35 3.67 -10.13 -8.34
N ASP A 36 2.86 -10.93 -7.64
CA ASP A 36 1.45 -11.15 -7.99
C ASP A 36 0.50 -10.07 -7.43
N GLY A 37 1.04 -9.09 -6.70
CA GLY A 37 0.25 -8.04 -6.07
C GLY A 37 -0.69 -8.58 -4.98
N ARG A 38 -0.36 -9.71 -4.35
CA ARG A 38 -1.22 -10.39 -3.38
C ARG A 38 -0.46 -10.70 -2.11
N LEU A 39 -1.13 -10.46 -0.98
CA LEU A 39 -0.60 -10.71 0.35
C LEU A 39 -1.61 -11.49 1.18
N ASP A 40 -1.25 -12.71 1.59
CA ASP A 40 -2.07 -13.55 2.47
C ASP A 40 -1.58 -13.40 3.92
N LEU A 41 -2.46 -12.99 4.83
CA LEU A 41 -2.15 -12.79 6.24
C LEU A 41 -2.26 -14.09 7.07
N GLY A 42 -2.41 -15.25 6.43
CA GLY A 42 -2.51 -16.56 7.08
C GLY A 42 -1.24 -16.96 7.82
N ALA A 43 -0.08 -16.81 7.18
CA ALA A 43 1.23 -17.12 7.76
C ALA A 43 2.29 -16.18 7.16
N LEU A 44 2.29 -14.93 7.62
CA LEU A 44 3.14 -13.88 7.07
C LEU A 44 4.30 -13.57 8.01
N ARG A 45 5.53 -13.63 7.50
CA ARG A 45 6.73 -13.18 8.19
C ARG A 45 7.26 -11.90 7.56
N LEU A 46 7.47 -10.88 8.37
CA LEU A 46 7.89 -9.56 7.96
C LEU A 46 9.29 -9.25 8.48
N ALA A 47 10.05 -8.51 7.67
CA ALA A 47 11.43 -8.17 8.01
C ALA A 47 11.52 -7.06 9.07
N SER A 48 10.46 -6.26 9.23
CA SER A 48 10.46 -5.19 10.23
C SER A 48 9.08 -4.89 10.82
N PRO A 49 9.03 -4.30 12.04
CA PRO A 49 7.81 -3.80 12.66
C PRO A 49 7.06 -2.79 11.79
N ARG A 50 7.79 -1.94 11.05
CA ARG A 50 7.22 -0.92 10.17
C ARG A 50 6.38 -1.54 9.06
N GLN A 51 6.83 -2.63 8.45
CA GLN A 51 6.06 -3.35 7.42
C GLN A 51 4.73 -3.86 7.98
N ARG A 52 4.74 -4.38 9.21
CA ARG A 52 3.53 -4.85 9.88
C ARG A 52 2.54 -3.70 10.07
N GLN A 53 3.01 -2.55 10.55
CA GLN A 53 2.18 -1.35 10.72
C GLN A 53 1.60 -0.87 9.38
N GLN A 54 2.39 -0.88 8.31
CA GLN A 54 1.93 -0.50 6.96
C GLN A 54 0.81 -1.44 6.48
N ILE A 55 0.98 -2.76 6.61
CA ILE A 55 -0.02 -3.75 6.21
C ILE A 55 -1.30 -3.60 7.00
N LEU A 56 -1.20 -3.44 8.32
CA LEU A 56 -2.37 -3.25 9.19
C LEU A 56 -3.10 -1.95 8.87
N HIS A 57 -2.37 -0.87 8.62
CA HIS A 57 -2.96 0.39 8.20
C HIS A 57 -3.78 0.23 6.89
N LEU A 58 -3.22 -0.47 5.90
CA LEU A 58 -3.93 -0.75 4.64
C LEU A 58 -5.16 -1.62 4.85
N LEU A 59 -5.05 -2.68 5.66
CA LEU A 59 -6.15 -3.57 6.01
C LEU A 59 -7.29 -2.79 6.65
N TYR A 60 -7.03 -2.07 7.74
CA TYR A 60 -8.07 -1.34 8.47
C TYR A 60 -8.68 -0.23 7.63
N ARG A 61 -7.88 0.46 6.83
CA ARG A 61 -8.39 1.48 5.90
C ARG A 61 -9.32 0.90 4.85
N ALA A 62 -8.96 -0.25 4.26
CA ALA A 62 -9.81 -0.93 3.29
C ALA A 62 -11.09 -1.46 3.93
N LEU A 63 -11.02 -2.07 5.12
CA LEU A 63 -12.20 -2.52 5.86
C LEU A 63 -13.15 -1.36 6.17
N ALA A 64 -12.62 -0.21 6.59
CA ALA A 64 -13.42 0.99 6.84
C ALA A 64 -14.11 1.56 5.57
N GLN A 65 -13.62 1.20 4.38
CA GLN A 65 -14.15 1.64 3.08
C GLN A 65 -14.93 0.53 2.35
N GLY A 66 -15.45 -0.46 3.07
CA GLY A 66 -16.25 -1.54 2.49
C GLY A 66 -15.43 -2.61 1.76
N GLY A 67 -14.15 -2.78 2.14
CA GLY A 67 -13.26 -3.81 1.63
C GLY A 67 -12.31 -3.33 0.53
N VAL A 68 -12.35 -2.07 0.11
CA VAL A 68 -11.41 -1.51 -0.88
C VAL A 68 -11.02 -0.10 -0.48
N ALA A 69 -9.71 0.21 -0.45
CA ALA A 69 -9.22 1.57 -0.22
C ALA A 69 -8.23 2.04 -1.28
N SER A 70 -8.36 3.31 -1.67
CA SER A 70 -7.39 3.96 -2.56
C SER A 70 -6.08 4.25 -1.85
N VAL A 71 -4.96 3.88 -2.45
CA VAL A 71 -3.63 4.24 -1.98
C VAL A 71 -3.22 5.55 -2.65
N GLY A 72 -2.57 6.46 -1.93
CA GLY A 72 -2.22 7.81 -2.42
C GLY A 72 -1.23 7.88 -3.60
N TYR A 73 -1.00 6.78 -4.32
CA TYR A 73 -0.01 6.66 -5.39
C TYR A 73 -0.65 6.10 -6.65
N ARG A 74 -0.46 6.78 -7.80
CA ARG A 74 -0.75 6.29 -9.18
C ARG A 74 -2.07 5.51 -9.34
N ASN A 75 -3.14 5.97 -8.70
CA ASN A 75 -4.48 5.32 -8.73
C ASN A 75 -4.48 3.87 -8.23
N TRP A 76 -3.58 3.50 -7.31
CA TRP A 76 -3.56 2.16 -6.74
C TRP A 76 -4.69 1.99 -5.75
N THR A 77 -5.21 0.77 -5.63
CA THR A 77 -6.20 0.40 -4.63
C THR A 77 -5.77 -0.89 -3.96
N VAL A 78 -6.03 -1.01 -2.67
CA VAL A 78 -5.93 -2.28 -1.94
C VAL A 78 -7.33 -2.81 -1.70
N ALA A 79 -7.59 -4.02 -2.18
CA ALA A 79 -8.82 -4.76 -1.90
C ALA A 79 -8.55 -5.82 -0.83
N VAL A 80 -9.51 -6.04 0.06
CA VAL A 80 -9.47 -7.04 1.12
C VAL A 80 -10.53 -8.08 0.81
N SER A 81 -10.16 -9.35 0.96
CA SER A 81 -11.08 -10.47 0.91
C SER A 81 -10.83 -11.42 2.08
N LEU A 82 -11.88 -12.10 2.50
CA LEU A 82 -11.77 -13.24 3.39
C LEU A 82 -11.61 -14.51 2.53
N PRO A 83 -10.74 -15.45 2.92
CA PRO A 83 -10.77 -16.79 2.34
C PRO A 83 -12.12 -17.47 2.65
N PRO A 84 -12.51 -18.48 1.85
CA PRO A 84 -13.80 -19.18 2.02
C PRO A 84 -13.94 -19.87 3.37
N GLU A 85 -12.81 -20.27 3.98
CA GLU A 85 -12.78 -20.86 5.31
C GLU A 85 -12.20 -19.86 6.31
N PRO A 86 -12.94 -19.51 7.37
CA PRO A 86 -12.48 -18.58 8.38
C PRO A 86 -11.39 -19.23 9.24
N GLU A 87 -10.13 -18.91 8.92
CA GLU A 87 -8.98 -19.30 9.71
C GLU A 87 -8.37 -18.07 10.41
N LEU A 88 -7.66 -18.31 11.52
CA LEU A 88 -6.81 -17.29 12.10
C LEU A 88 -5.51 -17.20 11.32
N GLY A 89 -5.14 -15.98 10.96
CA GLY A 89 -3.86 -15.62 10.41
C GLY A 89 -2.85 -15.24 11.48
N ARG A 90 -1.58 -15.52 11.20
CA ARG A 90 -0.43 -15.21 12.05
C ARG A 90 0.54 -14.31 11.29
N VAL A 91 0.74 -13.11 11.80
CA VAL A 91 1.66 -12.11 11.25
C VAL A 91 2.81 -11.88 12.22
N GLU A 92 4.01 -12.30 11.83
CA GLU A 92 5.22 -12.22 12.64
C GLU A 92 6.13 -11.07 12.15
N ALA A 93 6.72 -10.35 13.09
CA ALA A 93 7.77 -9.36 12.87
C ALA A 93 8.77 -9.44 14.04
N PRO A 94 9.95 -8.80 13.96
CA PRO A 94 10.97 -8.88 15.02
C PRO A 94 10.48 -8.43 16.41
N ASP A 95 9.45 -7.60 16.49
CA ASP A 95 8.84 -7.11 17.72
C ASP A 95 7.66 -7.97 18.22
N GLY A 96 7.38 -9.11 17.57
CA GLY A 96 6.45 -10.11 18.07
C GLY A 96 5.47 -10.65 17.04
N VAL A 97 4.39 -11.26 17.54
CA VAL A 97 3.39 -11.96 16.74
C VAL A 97 2.02 -11.32 16.94
N LEU A 98 1.29 -11.12 15.84
CA LEU A 98 -0.10 -10.70 15.83
C LEU A 98 -0.98 -11.82 15.29
N ILE A 99 -2.08 -12.10 15.98
CA ILE A 99 -3.11 -13.05 15.56
C ILE A 99 -4.36 -12.26 15.19
N LEU A 100 -4.90 -12.49 14.00
CA LEU A 100 -6.10 -11.83 13.48
C LEU A 100 -6.83 -12.77 12.51
N PRO A 101 -8.06 -12.49 12.06
CA PRO A 101 -8.65 -13.25 10.97
C PRO A 101 -7.73 -13.27 9.75
N ARG A 102 -7.68 -14.40 9.05
CA ARG A 102 -6.92 -14.53 7.81
C ARG A 102 -7.57 -13.65 6.74
N PHE A 103 -6.87 -12.62 6.30
CA PHE A 103 -7.28 -11.78 5.17
C PHE A 103 -6.33 -11.98 3.99
N ARG A 104 -6.86 -11.78 2.78
CA ARG A 104 -6.06 -11.61 1.57
C ARG A 104 -6.19 -10.17 1.10
N LEU A 105 -5.05 -9.50 0.97
CA LEU A 105 -4.96 -8.17 0.41
C LEU A 105 -4.50 -8.29 -1.05
N GLU A 106 -5.13 -7.54 -1.94
CA GLU A 106 -4.76 -7.46 -3.34
C GLU A 106 -4.49 -6.00 -3.72
N LEU A 107 -3.27 -5.74 -4.19
CA LEU A 107 -2.86 -4.45 -4.70
C LEU A 107 -3.17 -4.38 -6.19
N ARG A 108 -4.08 -3.48 -6.56
CA ARG A 108 -4.50 -3.26 -7.94
C ARG A 108 -4.02 -1.90 -8.41
N ARG A 109 -3.47 -1.84 -9.61
CA ARG A 109 -3.32 -0.57 -10.34
C ARG A 109 -4.67 -0.21 -10.93
N GLY A 110 -5.21 0.96 -10.59
CA GLY A 110 -6.29 1.54 -11.39
C GLY A 110 -5.81 1.62 -12.85
N ARG A 111 -6.57 1.04 -13.77
CA ARG A 111 -6.39 1.38 -15.19
C ARG A 111 -6.68 2.87 -15.28
N ASP A 112 -5.79 3.64 -15.90
CA ASP A 112 -6.12 5.01 -16.28
C ASP A 112 -7.47 4.95 -17.01
N ARG A 113 -8.48 5.64 -16.47
CA ARG A 113 -9.70 5.93 -17.21
C ARG A 113 -9.30 6.89 -18.35
N ARG A 114 -8.76 6.33 -19.43
CA ARG A 114 -8.87 6.91 -20.77
C ARG A 114 -9.92 6.10 -21.49
N GLY A 115 -11.17 6.48 -21.25
CA GLY A 115 -12.35 6.12 -22.03
C GLY A 115 -13.08 7.42 -22.33
#